data_AF-A0A2V6BX41-F1
#
_entry.id   AF-A0A2V6BX41-F1
#
_cell.length_a   1.000
_cell.length_b   1.000
_cell.length_c   1.000
_cell.angle_alpha   90.00
_cell.angle_beta   90.00
_cell.angle_gamma   90.00
#
_symmetry.space_group_name_H-M   'P 1'
#
loop_
_entity.id
_entity.type
_entity.pdbx_description
1 polymer ?
#
loop_
_entity_poly.entity_id
_entity_poly.type
_entity_poly.pdbx_seq_one_letter_code
_entity_poly.pdbx_strand_id
1 'polypeptide(L)'
;SGQELLNGIREYALQQFGPMTLTVLEAWGVKCCEDFGELVFNMVETRLLAKTERDSRDDFKNGYDFHEAFRKPYLPSRKISVPIAETKQG
;
A
#
# COMPACT_ATOMS: atom_id res chain seq x y z
N SER A 1 -17.84 3.79 1.66
CA SER A 1 -17.82 2.38 1.18
C SER A 1 -16.42 1.79 1.35
N GLY A 2 -16.19 0.50 1.03
CA GLY A 2 -14.84 -0.10 1.08
C GLY A 2 -13.80 0.67 0.25
N GLN A 3 -14.16 1.12 -0.95
CA GLN A 3 -13.28 1.93 -1.82
C GLN A 3 -12.90 3.30 -1.21
N GLU A 4 -13.84 3.94 -0.51
CA GLU A 4 -13.58 5.20 0.19
C GLU A 4 -12.61 4.99 1.36
N LEU A 5 -12.79 3.90 2.12
CA LEU A 5 -11.85 3.51 3.17
C LEU A 5 -10.46 3.21 2.61
N LEU A 6 -10.38 2.48 1.49
CA LEU A 6 -9.11 2.21 0.82
C LEU A 6 -8.36 3.49 0.45
N ASN A 7 -9.07 4.47 -0.14
CA ASN A 7 -8.47 5.75 -0.48
C ASN A 7 -7.97 6.51 0.75
N GLY A 8 -8.77 6.53 1.83
CA GLY A 8 -8.36 7.13 3.10
C GLY A 8 -7.12 6.45 3.70
N ILE A 9 -7.06 5.12 3.67
CA ILE A 9 -5.89 4.34 4.12
C ILE A 9 -4.66 4.70 3.28
N ARG A 10 -4.80 4.78 1.95
CA ARG A 10 -3.68 5.11 1.05
C ARG A 10 -3.08 6.47 1.39
N GLU A 11 -3.93 7.49 1.50
CA GLU A 11 -3.51 8.87 1.78
C GLU A 11 -2.88 8.98 3.16
N TYR A 12 -3.51 8.38 4.16
CA TYR A 12 -3.00 8.39 5.52
C TYR A 12 -1.67 7.65 5.64
N ALA A 13 -1.53 6.48 5.03
CA ALA A 13 -0.31 5.69 5.10
C ALA A 13 0.87 6.39 4.42
N LEU A 14 0.64 7.08 3.31
CA LEU A 14 1.65 7.93 2.66
C LEU A 14 2.02 9.14 3.52
N GLN A 15 1.04 9.77 4.18
CA GLN A 15 1.29 10.88 5.10
C GLN A 15 2.13 10.44 6.31
N GLN A 16 1.90 9.25 6.85
CA GLN A 16 2.61 8.75 8.03
C GLN A 16 3.99 8.19 7.72
N PHE A 17 4.13 7.43 6.63
CA PHE A 17 5.33 6.62 6.37
C PHE A 17 6.06 6.99 5.08
N GLY A 18 5.46 7.79 4.21
CA GLY A 18 6.05 8.20 2.93
C GLY A 18 6.61 7.02 2.11
N PRO A 19 7.90 7.02 1.74
CA PRO A 19 8.48 5.93 0.95
C PRO A 19 8.53 4.59 1.69
N MET A 20 8.34 4.58 3.01
CA MET A 20 8.35 3.36 3.83
C MET A 20 6.98 2.68 3.92
N THR A 21 5.91 3.26 3.35
CA THR A 21 4.54 2.72 3.46
C THR A 21 4.47 1.26 3.04
N LEU A 22 5.06 0.90 1.90
CA LEU A 22 5.04 -0.48 1.40
C LEU A 22 5.72 -1.44 2.38
N THR A 23 6.89 -1.08 2.90
CA THR A 23 7.64 -1.90 3.87
C THR A 23 6.88 -2.10 5.18
N VAL A 24 6.21 -1.05 5.68
CA VAL A 24 5.41 -1.14 6.92
C VAL A 24 4.19 -2.05 6.71
N LEU A 25 3.46 -1.89 5.60
CA LEU A 25 2.30 -2.72 5.30
C LEU A 25 2.69 -4.20 5.11
N GLU A 26 3.78 -4.47 4.38
CA GLU A 26 4.31 -5.83 4.22
C GLU A 26 4.70 -6.47 5.57
N ALA A 27 5.31 -5.69 6.48
CA ALA A 27 5.65 -6.16 7.82
C ALA A 27 4.42 -6.49 8.68
N TRP A 28 3.28 -5.85 8.42
CA TRP A 28 1.98 -6.18 9.03
C TRP A 28 1.25 -7.32 8.31
N GLY A 29 1.81 -7.83 7.22
CA GLY A 29 1.20 -8.88 6.40
C GLY A 29 0.18 -8.39 5.38
N VAL A 30 0.06 -7.08 5.17
CA VAL A 30 -0.88 -6.47 4.22
C VAL A 30 -0.17 -6.24 2.89
N LYS A 31 -0.66 -6.89 1.82
CA LYS A 31 -0.02 -6.93 0.50
C LYS A 31 -0.92 -6.43 -0.63
N CYS A 32 -2.24 -6.41 -0.43
CA CYS A 32 -3.19 -5.84 -1.38
C CYS A 32 -4.39 -5.18 -0.68
N CYS A 33 -5.26 -4.56 -1.46
CA CYS A 33 -6.45 -3.88 -0.93
C CYS A 33 -7.41 -4.84 -0.22
N GLU A 34 -7.55 -6.07 -0.72
CA GLU A 34 -8.39 -7.12 -0.17
C GLU A 34 -7.98 -7.51 1.25
N ASP A 35 -6.68 -7.44 1.59
CA ASP A 35 -6.19 -7.73 2.95
C ASP A 35 -6.73 -6.73 3.99
N PHE A 36 -6.96 -5.46 3.60
CA PHE A 36 -7.67 -4.51 4.46
C PHE A 36 -9.13 -4.91 4.67
N GLY A 37 -9.76 -5.46 3.64
CA GLY A 37 -11.09 -6.05 3.74
C GLY A 37 -11.12 -7.17 4.77
N GLU A 38 -10.18 -8.12 4.70
CA GLU A 38 -10.09 -9.19 5.69
C GLU A 38 -9.87 -8.66 7.11
N LEU A 39 -9.01 -7.64 7.29
CA LEU A 39 -8.80 -7.02 8.61
C LEU A 39 -10.09 -6.39 9.16
N VAL A 40 -10.81 -5.62 8.34
CA VAL A 40 -12.08 -4.99 8.73
C VAL A 40 -13.12 -6.05 9.09
N PHE A 41 -13.26 -7.10 8.28
CA PHE A 41 -14.24 -8.14 8.52
C PHE A 41 -13.89 -9.03 9.71
N ASN A 42 -12.61 -9.29 9.97
CA ASN A 42 -12.17 -9.93 11.21
C ASN A 42 -12.62 -9.12 12.43
N MET A 43 -12.52 -7.79 12.38
CA MET A 43 -12.99 -6.91 13.47
C MET A 43 -14.52 -6.91 13.61
N VAL A 44 -15.26 -7.08 12.50
CA VAL A 44 -16.73 -7.27 12.53
C VAL A 44 -17.09 -8.60 13.21
N GLU A 45 -16.39 -9.67 12.85
CA GLU A 45 -16.60 -11.01 13.41
C GLU A 45 -16.30 -11.05 14.91
N THR A 46 -15.29 -10.31 15.37
CA THR A 46 -14.97 -10.16 16.80
C THR A 46 -15.84 -9.10 17.51
N ARG A 47 -16.87 -8.55 16.85
CA ARG A 47 -17.77 -7.52 17.39
C ARG A 47 -17.10 -6.22 17.84
N LEU A 48 -15.91 -5.92 17.29
CA LEU A 48 -15.23 -4.63 17.49
C LEU A 48 -15.77 -3.56 16.55
N LEU A 49 -16.22 -3.96 15.36
CA LEU A 49 -16.89 -3.10 14.39
C LEU A 49 -18.31 -3.61 14.10
N ALA A 50 -19.19 -2.68 13.76
CA ALA A 50 -20.51 -3.01 13.20
C ALA A 50 -20.41 -3.04 11.67
N LYS A 51 -21.15 -3.96 11.04
CA LYS A 51 -21.37 -3.96 9.60
C LYS A 51 -22.79 -3.53 9.27
N THR A 52 -22.99 -2.98 8.08
CA THR A 52 -24.31 -2.86 7.46
C THR A 52 -24.62 -4.09 6.61
N GLU A 53 -25.87 -4.25 6.19
CA GLU A 53 -26.28 -5.38 5.32
C GLU A 53 -25.64 -5.31 3.91
N ARG A 54 -25.14 -4.15 3.51
CA ARG A 54 -24.59 -3.92 2.17
C ARG A 54 -23.07 -4.08 2.10
N ASP A 55 -22.39 -4.08 3.25
CA ASP A 55 -20.93 -4.18 3.28
C ASP A 55 -20.48 -5.60 2.93
N SER A 56 -19.55 -5.69 1.99
CA SER A 56 -18.97 -6.94 1.53
C SER A 56 -17.45 -6.86 1.49
N ARG A 57 -16.78 -8.01 1.66
CA ARG A 57 -15.34 -8.15 1.37
C ARG A 57 -15.02 -7.75 -0.07
N ASP A 58 -15.99 -7.94 -0.98
CA ASP A 58 -15.87 -7.56 -2.38
C ASP A 58 -15.72 -6.04 -2.57
N ASP A 59 -16.14 -5.22 -1.61
CA ASP A 59 -15.97 -3.76 -1.68
C ASP A 59 -14.50 -3.33 -1.67
N PHE A 60 -13.60 -4.24 -1.30
CA PHE A 60 -12.15 -4.04 -1.25
C PHE A 60 -11.42 -4.60 -2.47
N LYS A 61 -12.12 -5.33 -3.35
CA LYS A 61 -11.55 -5.83 -4.61
C LYS A 61 -11.33 -4.70 -5.60
N ASN A 62 -10.42 -4.91 -6.54
CA ASN A 62 -10.11 -3.96 -7.61
C ASN A 62 -9.73 -2.56 -7.08
N GLY A 63 -9.11 -2.51 -5.90
CA GLY A 63 -8.53 -1.28 -5.36
C GLY A 63 -7.26 -0.87 -6.11
N TYR A 64 -6.46 0.00 -5.50
CA TYR A 64 -5.20 0.44 -6.11
C TYR A 64 -4.11 -0.62 -6.01
N ASP A 65 -3.21 -0.64 -6.99
CA ASP A 65 -1.99 -1.43 -6.92
C ASP A 65 -0.98 -0.78 -5.96
N PHE A 66 -0.38 -1.60 -5.08
CA PHE A 66 0.53 -1.11 -4.03
C PHE A 66 1.86 -0.59 -4.59
N HIS A 67 2.36 -1.17 -5.68
CA HIS A 67 3.57 -0.67 -6.33
C HIS A 67 3.31 0.71 -6.93
N GLU A 68 2.20 0.88 -7.62
CA GLU A 68 1.77 2.16 -8.20
C GLU A 68 1.49 3.22 -7.12
N ALA A 69 0.87 2.84 -6.01
CA ALA A 69 0.50 3.78 -4.95
C ALA A 69 1.66 4.17 -4.03
N PHE A 70 2.53 3.23 -3.67
CA PHE A 70 3.49 3.41 -2.57
C PHE A 70 4.96 3.42 -3.00
N ARG A 71 5.30 2.83 -4.15
CA ARG A 71 6.69 2.75 -4.61
C ARG A 71 6.98 3.69 -5.77
N LYS A 72 6.18 3.63 -6.82
CA LYS A 72 6.37 4.43 -8.04
C LYS A 72 6.51 5.93 -7.81
N PRO A 73 5.76 6.58 -6.88
CA PRO A 73 5.91 8.01 -6.62
C PRO A 73 7.31 8.43 -6.12
N TYR A 74 8.07 7.48 -5.57
CA TYR A 74 9.40 7.72 -5.01
C TYR A 74 10.55 7.17 -5.85
N LEU A 75 10.25 6.57 -7.02
CA LEU A 75 11.29 6.12 -7.93
C LEU A 75 11.98 7.34 -8.59
N PRO A 76 13.32 7.32 -8.74
CA PRO A 76 14.03 8.40 -9.40
C PRO A 76 13.60 8.51 -10.85
N SER A 77 13.30 9.73 -11.29
CA SER A 77 12.87 10.04 -12.66
C SER A 77 13.99 9.97 -13.70
N ARG A 78 15.26 9.85 -13.27
CA ARG A 78 16.42 9.72 -14.15
C ARG A 78 17.32 8.57 -13.71
N LYS A 79 17.63 7.66 -14.64
CA LYS A 79 18.69 6.66 -14.45
C LYS A 79 20.03 7.39 -14.46
N ILE A 80 20.77 7.33 -13.36
CA ILE A 80 22.15 7.80 -13.34
C ILE A 80 22.98 6.78 -14.10
N SER A 81 23.37 7.09 -15.33
CA SER A 81 24.45 6.39 -16.00
C SER A 81 25.74 6.76 -15.28
N VAL A 82 26.26 5.85 -14.44
CA VAL A 82 27.60 5.99 -13.88
C VAL A 82 28.59 5.81 -15.04
N PRO A 83 29.42 6.82 -15.39
CA PRO A 83 30.56 6.58 -16.28
C PRO A 83 31.53 5.69 -15.52
N ILE A 84 31.79 4.48 -16.03
CA ILE A 84 32.86 3.64 -15.52
C ILE A 84 34.18 4.38 -15.80
N ALA A 85 34.77 5.00 -14.79
CA ALA A 85 36.06 5.63 -14.91
C ALA A 85 37.12 4.53 -15.12
N GLU A 86 37.71 4.49 -16.32
CA GLU A 86 38.85 3.64 -16.63
C GLU A 86 39.99 3.95 -15.66
N THR A 87 40.27 3.01 -14.75
CA THR A 87 41.45 3.07 -13.90
C THR A 87 42.65 2.72 -14.77
N LYS A 88 43.35 3.72 -15.30
CA LYS A 88 44.72 3.53 -15.82
C LYS A 88 45.63 3.22 -14.63
N GLN A 89 46.06 1.97 -14.55
CA GLN A 89 47.21 1.55 -13.76
C GLN A 89 48.45 2.26 -14.33
N GLY A 90 49.19 2.94 -13.46
CA GLY A 90 50.53 3.48 -13.72
C GLY A 90 51.47 2.98 -12.64
#